data_AF-A0A4Q1ZTK0-F1
#
_entry.id   AF-A0A4Q1ZTK0-F1
#
_cell.length_a   1.000
_cell.length_b   1.000
_cell.length_c   1.000
_cell.angle_alpha   90.00
_cell.angle_beta   90.00
_cell.angle_gamma   90.00
#
_symmetry.space_group_name_H-M   'P 1'
#
loop_
_entity.id
_entity.type
_entity.pdbx_description
1 polymer ?
#
loop_
_entity_poly.entity_id
_entity_poly.type
_entity_poly.pdbx_seq_one_letter_code
_entity_poly.pdbx_strand_id
1 'polypeptide(L)'
;MQVVIHAGAHMTDEDRLIACLRDNTATLAPRRTHVPDPESYRRLLRDVMHTAQKTALPEDARDNVLAATGTPEDTERLVLDNHGFFGTPKMSIGGARFYPAADMRLGLLDRIFEPDGIELFFGLRNPATLLPALLPDTPFSTVTELLRGDDPAHLRWSEAIARIRAALPDIPVTVWCNEDTPLIWAQVLHAMAGTDESVPLAGEFALLPEIMTRAGHQRFTAYMDSRPGLTDAQKRRVVTAFLDKFADDDAIEEELDVPEWDPGMIETLSALYDEDVAEIARMDGVRMIMP
;
A
#
# COMPACT_ATOMS: atom_id res chain seq x y z
N MET A 1 9.27 15.46 13.37
CA MET A 1 8.47 15.22 12.14
C MET A 1 7.88 13.82 12.24
N GLN A 2 6.81 13.52 11.51
CA GLN A 2 6.26 12.18 11.34
C GLN A 2 6.59 11.68 9.93
N VAL A 3 7.18 10.49 9.80
CA VAL A 3 7.53 9.90 8.49
C VAL A 3 6.56 8.77 8.17
N VAL A 4 5.86 8.91 7.05
CA VAL A 4 5.01 7.85 6.51
C VAL A 4 5.85 6.94 5.64
N ILE A 5 5.87 5.67 5.99
CA ILE A 5 6.45 4.60 5.19
C ILE A 5 5.30 3.86 4.53
N HIS A 6 5.01 4.19 3.27
CA HIS A 6 4.17 3.34 2.44
C HIS A 6 5.04 2.26 1.83
N ALA A 7 4.99 1.08 2.43
CA ALA A 7 5.77 -0.07 1.99
C ALA A 7 5.03 -0.91 0.96
N GLY A 8 3.69 -0.95 1.01
CA GLY A 8 2.81 -1.71 0.10
C GLY A 8 3.10 -3.22 0.01
N ALA A 9 2.09 -4.04 -0.27
CA ALA A 9 2.39 -5.29 -0.95
C ALA A 9 2.79 -5.00 -2.41
N HIS A 10 3.62 -5.85 -3.01
CA HIS A 10 3.89 -5.74 -4.44
C HIS A 10 2.59 -5.97 -5.22
N MET A 11 2.52 -5.44 -6.43
CA MET A 11 1.35 -5.58 -7.31
C MET A 11 0.07 -5.01 -6.67
N THR A 12 0.16 -3.85 -6.01
CA THR A 12 -0.99 -3.15 -5.43
C THR A 12 -1.24 -1.81 -6.13
N ASP A 13 -0.70 -0.71 -5.60
CA ASP A 13 -1.04 0.64 -6.07
C ASP A 13 -0.21 1.12 -7.28
N GLU A 14 0.91 0.47 -7.61
CA GLU A 14 1.78 0.82 -8.74
C GLU A 14 2.18 2.31 -8.78
N ASP A 15 2.51 2.90 -7.63
CA ASP A 15 2.86 4.31 -7.44
C ASP A 15 1.70 5.32 -7.66
N ARG A 16 0.46 4.86 -7.86
CA ARG A 16 -0.69 5.75 -8.11
C ARG A 16 -1.02 6.63 -6.89
N LEU A 17 -0.94 6.09 -5.67
CA LEU A 17 -1.21 6.82 -4.42
C LEU A 17 -0.19 7.96 -4.26
N ILE A 18 1.10 7.65 -4.42
CA ILE A 18 2.16 8.64 -4.31
C ILE A 18 2.08 9.68 -5.44
N ALA A 19 1.78 9.27 -6.66
CA ALA A 19 1.57 10.19 -7.78
C ALA A 19 0.42 11.16 -7.49
N CYS A 20 -0.71 10.67 -6.99
CA CYS A 20 -1.85 11.51 -6.61
C CYS A 20 -1.51 12.48 -5.48
N LEU A 21 -0.78 12.04 -4.44
CA LEU A 21 -0.31 12.93 -3.37
C LEU A 21 0.63 14.02 -3.90
N ARG A 22 1.52 13.70 -4.85
CA ARG A 22 2.42 14.67 -5.48
C ARG A 22 1.68 15.73 -6.28
N ASP A 23 0.66 15.33 -7.05
CA ASP A 23 -0.22 16.26 -7.76
C ASP A 23 -0.93 17.24 -6.81
N ASN A 24 -1.02 16.90 -5.51
CA ASN A 24 -1.60 17.71 -4.45
C ASN A 24 -0.59 18.53 -3.63
N THR A 25 0.68 18.63 -4.03
CA THR A 25 1.72 19.31 -3.23
C THR A 25 1.37 20.77 -2.89
N ALA A 26 0.69 21.51 -3.80
CA ALA A 26 0.23 22.88 -3.51
C ALA A 26 -0.81 22.94 -2.38
N THR A 27 -1.63 21.90 -2.23
CA THR A 27 -2.59 21.76 -1.13
C THR A 27 -1.89 21.27 0.14
N LEU A 28 -0.89 20.41 0.03
CA LEU A 28 -0.22 19.76 1.16
C LEU A 28 0.88 20.62 1.81
N ALA A 29 1.60 21.43 1.02
CA ALA A 29 2.72 22.23 1.53
C ALA A 29 2.33 23.25 2.62
N PRO A 30 1.21 24.01 2.51
CA PRO A 30 0.75 24.88 3.61
C PRO A 30 0.39 24.13 4.90
N ARG A 31 0.20 22.81 4.82
CA ARG A 31 -0.08 21.90 5.93
C ARG A 31 1.19 21.15 6.37
N ARG A 32 2.37 21.60 5.92
CA ARG A 32 3.69 21.05 6.29
C ARG A 32 3.83 19.57 5.97
N THR A 33 3.11 19.10 4.95
CA THR A 33 3.23 17.75 4.42
C THR A 33 4.03 17.78 3.14
N HIS A 34 5.18 17.09 3.15
CA HIS A 34 6.10 16.99 2.02
C HIS A 34 5.99 15.61 1.36
N VAL A 35 5.87 15.61 0.04
CA VAL A 35 5.74 14.40 -0.78
C VAL A 35 6.83 14.46 -1.86
N PRO A 36 8.06 13.99 -1.57
CA PRO A 36 9.18 14.07 -2.50
C PRO A 36 8.99 13.18 -3.73
N ASP A 37 9.81 13.43 -4.75
CA ASP A 37 9.91 12.53 -5.90
C ASP A 37 10.50 11.17 -5.47
N PRO A 38 9.81 10.04 -5.75
CA PRO A 38 10.30 8.72 -5.37
C PRO A 38 11.70 8.39 -5.90
N GLU A 39 12.07 8.91 -7.08
CA GLU A 39 13.41 8.68 -7.65
C GLU A 39 14.53 9.28 -6.78
N SER A 40 14.23 10.30 -5.98
CA SER A 40 15.22 11.02 -5.19
C SER A 40 15.72 10.22 -3.98
N TYR A 41 14.89 9.33 -3.42
CA TYR A 41 15.21 8.59 -2.20
C TYR A 41 15.22 7.07 -2.33
N ARG A 42 14.49 6.47 -3.29
CA ARG A 42 14.32 5.00 -3.35
C ARG A 42 15.64 4.24 -3.45
N ARG A 43 16.57 4.70 -4.30
CA ARG A 43 17.90 4.09 -4.43
C ARG A 43 18.75 4.34 -3.17
N LEU A 44 18.78 5.57 -2.67
CA LEU A 44 19.52 5.94 -1.47
C LEU A 44 19.13 5.07 -0.27
N LEU A 45 17.84 5.00 0.05
CA LEU A 45 17.34 4.19 1.17
C LEU A 45 17.62 2.70 0.96
N ARG A 46 17.50 2.18 -0.26
CA ARG A 46 17.85 0.79 -0.58
C ARG A 46 19.32 0.50 -0.25
N ASP A 47 20.23 1.37 -0.67
CA ASP A 47 21.68 1.19 -0.49
C ASP A 47 22.09 1.34 0.98
N VAL A 48 21.51 2.31 1.68
CA VAL A 48 21.70 2.50 3.13
C VAL A 48 21.22 1.27 3.90
N MET A 49 19.99 0.82 3.66
CA MET A 49 19.45 -0.37 4.33
C MET A 49 20.23 -1.65 3.99
N HIS A 50 20.73 -1.80 2.76
CA HIS A 50 21.55 -2.96 2.39
C HIS A 50 22.89 -2.97 3.15
N THR A 51 23.53 -1.81 3.27
CA THR A 51 24.80 -1.65 3.97
C THR A 51 24.64 -1.88 5.48
N ALA A 52 23.55 -1.37 6.07
CA ALA A 52 23.22 -1.48 7.49
C ALA A 52 22.99 -2.92 7.98
N GLN A 53 22.79 -3.89 7.09
CA GLN A 53 22.72 -5.31 7.46
C GLN A 53 24.08 -5.90 7.84
N LYS A 54 25.18 -5.26 7.41
CA LYS A 54 26.56 -5.74 7.62
C LYS A 54 27.37 -4.82 8.52
N THR A 55 27.01 -3.54 8.56
CA THR A 55 27.72 -2.49 9.31
C THR A 55 26.72 -1.63 10.08
N ALA A 56 27.22 -0.76 10.96
CA ALA A 56 26.38 0.24 11.59
C ALA A 56 25.77 1.19 10.54
N LEU A 57 24.62 1.77 10.87
CA LEU A 57 24.02 2.87 10.09
C LEU A 57 24.94 4.11 10.15
N PRO A 58 25.11 4.84 9.04
CA PRO A 58 25.77 6.15 9.07
C PRO A 58 25.04 7.11 10.02
N GLU A 59 25.79 7.87 10.82
CA GLU A 59 25.21 8.85 11.76
C GLU A 59 24.43 9.95 11.03
N ASP A 60 24.78 10.25 9.79
CA ASP A 60 24.17 11.25 8.91
C ASP A 60 23.11 10.65 7.95
N ALA A 61 22.70 9.39 8.14
CA ALA A 61 21.75 8.73 7.25
C ALA A 61 20.44 9.51 7.09
N ARG A 62 19.91 10.04 8.20
CA ARG A 62 18.72 10.88 8.22
C ARG A 62 18.90 12.14 7.36
N ASP A 63 19.94 12.91 7.65
CA ASP A 63 20.20 14.20 7.00
C ASP A 63 20.45 14.02 5.50
N ASN A 64 21.12 12.94 5.11
CA ASN A 64 21.32 12.57 3.71
C ASN A 64 19.99 12.29 3.00
N VAL A 65 19.05 11.60 3.66
CA VAL A 65 17.70 11.36 3.10
C VAL A 65 16.95 12.69 2.97
N LEU A 66 16.91 13.52 4.01
CA LEU A 66 16.22 14.81 3.98
C LEU A 66 16.78 15.76 2.91
N ALA A 67 18.10 15.78 2.74
CA ALA A 67 18.75 16.54 1.69
C ALA A 67 18.38 16.01 0.29
N ALA A 68 18.39 14.68 0.10
CA ALA A 68 18.04 14.05 -1.17
C ALA A 68 16.55 14.24 -1.54
N THR A 69 15.66 14.33 -0.56
CA THR A 69 14.24 14.62 -0.76
C THR A 69 13.92 16.10 -0.86
N GLY A 70 14.90 16.98 -0.65
CA GLY A 70 14.69 18.43 -0.59
C GLY A 70 13.66 18.82 0.46
N THR A 71 13.64 18.11 1.60
CA THR A 71 12.62 18.31 2.64
C THR A 71 12.76 19.70 3.28
N PRO A 72 11.73 20.55 3.24
CA PRO A 72 11.73 21.84 3.94
C PRO A 72 11.94 21.68 5.45
N GLU A 73 12.62 22.65 6.09
CA GLU A 73 12.92 22.61 7.52
C GLU A 73 11.67 22.59 8.42
N ASP A 74 10.57 23.19 7.97
CA ASP A 74 9.30 23.24 8.72
C ASP A 74 8.35 22.07 8.40
N THR A 75 8.84 21.02 7.72
CA THR A 75 8.04 19.82 7.42
C THR A 75 7.64 19.11 8.72
N GLU A 76 6.34 18.90 8.89
CA GLU A 76 5.77 18.13 10.00
C GLU A 76 5.46 16.69 9.60
N ARG A 77 5.18 16.44 8.31
CA ARG A 77 4.91 15.10 7.77
C ARG A 77 5.66 14.86 6.45
N LEU A 78 6.41 13.76 6.37
CA LEU A 78 7.12 13.34 5.16
C LEU A 78 6.53 12.02 4.65
N VAL A 79 6.08 11.98 3.41
CA VAL A 79 5.50 10.75 2.81
C VAL A 79 6.50 10.08 1.88
N LEU A 80 6.93 8.88 2.25
CA LEU A 80 7.85 8.06 1.46
C LEU A 80 7.17 6.77 1.03
N ASP A 81 7.16 6.56 -0.27
CA ASP A 81 6.60 5.38 -0.92
C ASP A 81 7.69 4.55 -1.62
N ASN A 82 7.67 3.25 -1.37
CA ASN A 82 8.47 2.28 -2.11
C ASN A 82 7.99 0.85 -1.83
N HIS A 83 7.35 0.21 -2.82
CA HIS A 83 7.01 -1.23 -2.78
C HIS A 83 8.22 -2.13 -2.46
N GLY A 84 9.44 -1.67 -2.75
CA GLY A 84 10.69 -2.34 -2.43
C GLY A 84 11.20 -2.17 -0.99
N PHE A 85 10.49 -1.46 -0.10
CA PHE A 85 10.96 -1.24 1.27
C PHE A 85 11.17 -2.54 2.05
N PHE A 86 10.34 -3.56 1.82
CA PHE A 86 10.48 -4.88 2.45
C PHE A 86 11.20 -5.92 1.58
N GLY A 87 11.70 -5.52 0.42
CA GLY A 87 12.49 -6.38 -0.48
C GLY A 87 11.89 -6.47 -1.89
N THR A 88 12.58 -7.18 -2.77
CA THR A 88 12.11 -7.43 -4.16
C THR A 88 10.94 -8.42 -4.18
N PRO A 89 10.19 -8.54 -5.30
CA PRO A 89 9.10 -9.53 -5.45
C PRO A 89 9.48 -10.95 -5.01
N LYS A 90 10.64 -11.48 -5.41
CA LYS A 90 11.11 -12.82 -4.97
C LYS A 90 11.41 -12.97 -3.48
N MET A 91 11.55 -11.87 -2.76
CA MET A 91 11.81 -11.83 -1.31
C MET A 91 10.54 -11.59 -0.50
N SER A 92 9.42 -11.29 -1.16
CA SER A 92 8.12 -11.10 -0.51
C SER A 92 7.57 -12.40 0.08
N ILE A 93 8.12 -13.56 -0.30
CA ILE A 93 7.71 -14.86 0.22
C ILE A 93 8.92 -15.72 0.59
N GLY A 94 8.88 -16.32 1.79
CA GLY A 94 9.85 -17.32 2.19
C GLY A 94 9.48 -18.06 3.47
N GLY A 95 9.54 -19.40 3.42
CA GLY A 95 9.18 -20.28 4.53
C GLY A 95 7.72 -20.10 4.92
N ALA A 96 6.81 -20.22 3.94
CA ALA A 96 5.37 -20.04 4.06
C ALA A 96 4.92 -18.71 4.73
N ARG A 97 5.68 -17.63 4.56
CA ARG A 97 5.38 -16.31 5.17
C ARG A 97 5.53 -15.18 4.19
N PHE A 98 4.65 -14.19 4.33
CA PHE A 98 4.77 -12.91 3.65
C PHE A 98 5.84 -12.04 4.31
N TYR A 99 6.64 -11.37 3.47
CA TYR A 99 7.73 -10.47 3.79
C TYR A 99 8.53 -10.87 5.04
N PRO A 100 9.31 -11.97 4.99
CA PRO A 100 10.05 -12.46 6.15
C PRO A 100 11.07 -11.46 6.75
N ALA A 101 11.40 -10.39 6.01
CA ALA A 101 12.34 -9.35 6.42
C ALA A 101 11.65 -8.03 6.81
N ALA A 102 10.32 -7.95 6.84
CA ALA A 102 9.60 -6.69 7.03
C ALA A 102 9.92 -6.01 8.36
N ASP A 103 9.86 -6.75 9.47
CA ASP A 103 10.16 -6.28 10.82
C ASP A 103 11.60 -5.76 10.94
N MET A 104 12.58 -6.52 10.44
CA MET A 104 13.98 -6.08 10.41
C MET A 104 14.15 -4.80 9.58
N ARG A 105 13.55 -4.73 8.39
CA ARG A 105 13.74 -3.58 7.48
C ARG A 105 12.99 -2.34 7.96
N LEU A 106 11.82 -2.50 8.56
CA LEU A 106 11.11 -1.40 9.21
C LEU A 106 11.92 -0.87 10.41
N GLY A 107 12.53 -1.74 11.20
CA GLY A 107 13.41 -1.33 12.29
C GLY A 107 14.67 -0.59 11.82
N LEU A 108 15.17 -0.86 10.60
CA LEU A 108 16.22 -0.04 9.99
C LEU A 108 15.70 1.35 9.59
N LEU A 109 14.48 1.44 9.04
CA LEU A 109 13.87 2.73 8.70
C LEU A 109 13.62 3.57 9.95
N ASP A 110 13.11 2.96 11.02
CA ASP A 110 12.90 3.61 12.32
C ASP A 110 14.20 4.25 12.83
N ARG A 111 15.28 3.48 12.84
CA ARG A 111 16.62 3.97 13.22
C ARG A 111 17.21 5.01 12.26
N ILE A 112 16.88 4.95 10.97
CA ILE A 112 17.32 5.97 10.00
C ILE A 112 16.63 7.31 10.29
N PHE A 113 15.38 7.28 10.75
CA PHE A 113 14.60 8.50 10.96
C PHE A 113 14.63 9.02 12.41
N GLU A 114 15.24 8.31 13.36
CA GLU A 114 15.48 8.83 14.73
C GLU A 114 16.06 10.27 14.69
N PRO A 115 15.48 11.23 15.45
CA PRO A 115 14.47 11.07 16.49
C PRO A 115 13.00 11.21 16.02
N ASP A 116 12.74 11.26 14.71
CA ASP A 116 11.37 11.32 14.18
C ASP A 116 10.62 10.00 14.40
N GLY A 117 9.30 10.08 14.56
CA GLY A 117 8.45 8.89 14.57
C GLY A 117 8.15 8.44 13.15
N ILE A 118 7.99 7.13 12.96
CA ILE A 118 7.50 6.55 11.69
C ILE A 118 6.13 5.90 11.83
N GLU A 119 5.37 5.88 10.75
CA GLU A 119 4.06 5.21 10.61
C GLU A 119 4.11 4.30 9.38
N LEU A 120 3.62 3.07 9.51
CA LEU A 120 3.55 2.11 8.40
C LEU A 120 2.18 2.16 7.73
N PHE A 121 2.18 2.25 6.41
CA PHE A 121 1.01 2.06 5.54
C PHE A 121 1.25 0.88 4.61
N PHE A 122 0.28 -0.03 4.52
CA PHE A 122 0.45 -1.30 3.83
C PHE A 122 -0.86 -1.83 3.24
N GLY A 123 -0.98 -1.79 1.91
CA GLY A 123 -2.06 -2.45 1.17
C GLY A 123 -1.84 -3.96 1.09
N LEU A 124 -2.85 -4.73 1.47
CA LEU A 124 -2.91 -6.19 1.39
C LEU A 124 -3.50 -6.61 0.04
N ARG A 125 -3.13 -7.78 -0.47
CA ARG A 125 -3.75 -8.35 -1.68
C ARG A 125 -4.07 -9.81 -1.43
N ASN A 126 -5.19 -10.28 -1.98
CA ASN A 126 -5.60 -11.66 -1.94
C ASN A 126 -4.45 -12.56 -2.46
N PRO A 127 -3.98 -13.56 -1.70
CA PRO A 127 -2.92 -14.45 -2.14
C PRO A 127 -3.22 -15.15 -3.47
N ALA A 128 -4.50 -15.41 -3.78
CA ALA A 128 -4.91 -16.01 -5.04
C ALA A 128 -4.51 -15.17 -6.26
N THR A 129 -4.61 -13.84 -6.16
CA THR A 129 -4.25 -12.90 -7.23
C THR A 129 -2.80 -12.43 -7.11
N LEU A 130 -2.27 -12.29 -5.88
CA LEU A 130 -0.91 -11.82 -5.65
C LEU A 130 0.15 -12.80 -6.14
N LEU A 131 0.02 -14.09 -5.81
CA LEU A 131 1.04 -15.10 -6.10
C LEU A 131 1.38 -15.21 -7.60
N PRO A 132 0.40 -15.35 -8.51
CA PRO A 132 0.70 -15.34 -9.94
C PRO A 132 1.20 -13.97 -10.43
N ALA A 133 0.65 -12.86 -9.92
CA ALA A 133 1.07 -11.52 -10.30
C ALA A 133 2.53 -11.21 -9.93
N LEU A 134 3.12 -11.90 -8.95
CA LEU A 134 4.53 -11.77 -8.60
C LEU A 134 5.47 -12.41 -9.62
N LEU A 135 5.03 -13.46 -10.33
CA LEU A 135 5.92 -14.30 -11.15
C LEU A 135 6.72 -13.52 -12.20
N PRO A 136 6.13 -12.57 -12.96
CA PRO A 136 6.86 -11.81 -13.99
C PRO A 136 8.11 -11.08 -13.48
N ASP A 137 8.12 -10.67 -12.21
CA ASP A 137 9.23 -9.94 -11.59
C ASP A 137 10.12 -10.83 -10.70
N THR A 138 10.05 -12.14 -10.92
CA THR A 138 10.84 -13.14 -10.21
C THR A 138 11.59 -14.05 -11.19
N PRO A 139 12.63 -14.78 -10.74
CA PRO A 139 13.27 -15.80 -11.57
C PRO A 139 12.47 -17.12 -11.63
N PHE A 140 11.27 -17.19 -11.04
CA PHE A 140 10.48 -18.41 -10.93
C PHE A 140 9.42 -18.45 -12.03
N SER A 141 9.12 -19.66 -12.52
CA SER A 141 8.14 -19.86 -13.59
C SER A 141 6.78 -20.32 -13.07
N THR A 142 6.72 -20.77 -11.81
CA THR A 142 5.51 -21.30 -11.17
C THR A 142 5.37 -20.77 -9.75
N VAL A 143 4.14 -20.69 -9.24
CA VAL A 143 3.85 -20.40 -7.82
C VAL A 143 4.50 -21.45 -6.94
N THR A 144 4.49 -22.73 -7.34
CA THR A 144 5.16 -23.79 -6.57
C THR A 144 6.66 -23.51 -6.37
N GLU A 145 7.35 -23.03 -7.41
CA GLU A 145 8.75 -22.62 -7.31
C GLU A 145 8.94 -21.38 -6.44
N LEU A 146 8.07 -20.36 -6.59
CA LEU A 146 8.07 -19.14 -5.76
C LEU A 146 7.94 -19.47 -4.27
N LEU A 147 7.04 -20.40 -3.93
CA LEU A 147 6.80 -20.90 -2.58
C LEU A 147 7.84 -21.92 -2.12
N ARG A 148 8.74 -22.38 -3.01
CA ARG A 148 9.74 -23.42 -2.73
C ARG A 148 9.09 -24.72 -2.21
N GLY A 149 7.90 -25.03 -2.72
CA GLY A 149 7.10 -26.20 -2.34
C GLY A 149 6.23 -26.04 -1.09
N ASP A 150 6.23 -24.87 -0.44
CA ASP A 150 5.28 -24.60 0.64
C ASP A 150 3.84 -24.49 0.10
N ASP A 151 2.87 -24.89 0.93
CA ASP A 151 1.45 -24.78 0.61
C ASP A 151 1.00 -23.30 0.67
N PRO A 152 0.42 -22.72 -0.43
CA PRO A 152 -0.09 -21.35 -0.42
C PRO A 152 -1.16 -21.13 0.66
N ALA A 153 -1.90 -22.16 1.05
CA ALA A 153 -2.94 -22.08 2.08
C ALA A 153 -2.40 -21.78 3.49
N HIS A 154 -1.08 -21.81 3.70
CA HIS A 154 -0.44 -21.41 4.95
C HIS A 154 -0.07 -19.92 5.04
N LEU A 155 -0.15 -19.17 3.92
CA LEU A 155 0.21 -17.76 3.92
C LEU A 155 -0.84 -16.92 4.63
N ARG A 156 -0.40 -16.08 5.58
CA ARG A 156 -1.25 -15.15 6.33
C ARG A 156 -0.60 -13.77 6.41
N TRP A 157 -1.35 -12.74 6.07
CA TRP A 157 -1.01 -11.35 6.31
C TRP A 157 -1.06 -11.01 7.80
N SER A 158 -2.00 -11.60 8.55
CA SER A 158 -2.05 -11.45 10.02
C SER A 158 -0.72 -11.81 10.67
N GLU A 159 -0.08 -12.89 10.21
CA GLU A 159 1.23 -13.32 10.70
C GLU A 159 2.31 -12.27 10.42
N ALA A 160 2.35 -11.69 9.22
CA ALA A 160 3.30 -10.64 8.88
C ALA A 160 3.10 -9.37 9.72
N ILE A 161 1.84 -8.93 9.89
CA ILE A 161 1.48 -7.75 10.68
C ILE A 161 1.77 -7.99 12.17
N ALA A 162 1.42 -9.16 12.72
CA ALA A 162 1.69 -9.53 14.10
C ALA A 162 3.19 -9.55 14.38
N ARG A 163 4.01 -10.09 13.45
CA ARG A 163 5.48 -10.07 13.57
C ARG A 163 6.03 -8.64 13.62
N ILE A 164 5.56 -7.75 12.74
CA ILE A 164 5.95 -6.34 12.74
C ILE A 164 5.57 -5.67 14.08
N ARG A 165 4.33 -5.84 14.54
CA ARG A 165 3.86 -5.25 15.81
C ARG A 165 4.60 -5.80 17.02
N ALA A 166 4.97 -7.08 17.03
CA ALA A 166 5.74 -7.69 18.10
C ALA A 166 7.18 -7.13 18.17
N ALA A 167 7.80 -6.88 17.02
CA ALA A 167 9.14 -6.32 16.94
C ALA A 167 9.18 -4.81 17.21
N LEU A 168 8.13 -4.09 16.77
CA LEU A 168 8.07 -2.63 16.74
C LEU A 168 6.70 -2.15 17.27
N PRO A 169 6.41 -2.33 18.57
CA PRO A 169 5.09 -2.09 19.15
C PRO A 169 4.67 -0.61 19.16
N ASP A 170 5.62 0.31 19.04
CA ASP A 170 5.35 1.75 19.07
C ASP A 170 5.08 2.35 17.68
N ILE A 171 5.33 1.61 16.60
CA ILE A 171 5.07 2.07 15.23
C ILE A 171 3.60 1.82 14.87
N PRO A 172 2.80 2.86 14.61
CA PRO A 172 1.42 2.67 14.18
C PRO A 172 1.37 2.01 12.80
N VAL A 173 0.47 1.06 12.64
CA VAL A 173 0.28 0.31 11.38
C VAL A 173 -1.12 0.58 10.84
N THR A 174 -1.19 1.09 9.60
CA THR A 174 -2.45 1.25 8.85
C THR A 174 -2.46 0.32 7.65
N VAL A 175 -3.53 -0.47 7.52
CA VAL A 175 -3.71 -1.46 6.45
C VAL A 175 -5.06 -1.34 5.78
N TRP A 176 -5.16 -1.85 4.56
CA TRP A 176 -6.39 -1.97 3.79
C TRP A 176 -6.27 -3.12 2.78
N CYS A 177 -7.40 -3.62 2.28
CA CYS A 177 -7.41 -4.53 1.14
C CYS A 177 -7.26 -3.73 -0.16
N ASN A 178 -6.31 -4.12 -1.01
CA ASN A 178 -6.04 -3.43 -2.26
C ASN A 178 -7.24 -3.48 -3.20
N GLU A 179 -8.02 -4.56 -3.13
CA GLU A 179 -9.27 -4.77 -3.87
C GLU A 179 -10.31 -3.68 -3.56
N ASP A 180 -10.32 -3.16 -2.32
CA ASP A 180 -11.24 -2.13 -1.86
C ASP A 180 -10.76 -0.71 -2.19
N THR A 181 -9.51 -0.56 -2.67
CA THR A 181 -8.87 0.74 -2.90
C THR A 181 -9.73 1.71 -3.71
N PRO A 182 -10.46 1.32 -4.79
CA PRO A 182 -11.33 2.24 -5.50
C PRO A 182 -12.46 2.87 -4.65
N LEU A 183 -12.90 2.20 -3.59
CA LEU A 183 -13.93 2.69 -2.66
C LEU A 183 -13.35 3.56 -1.53
N ILE A 184 -12.11 3.28 -1.12
CA ILE A 184 -11.44 3.93 0.01
C ILE A 184 -10.31 4.89 -0.39
N TRP A 185 -10.08 5.10 -1.69
CA TRP A 185 -8.97 5.86 -2.25
C TRP A 185 -8.72 7.20 -1.54
N ALA A 186 -9.76 8.02 -1.43
CA ALA A 186 -9.67 9.31 -0.72
C ALA A 186 -9.28 9.14 0.75
N GLN A 187 -9.84 8.15 1.46
CA GLN A 187 -9.51 7.89 2.86
C GLN A 187 -8.03 7.50 3.03
N VAL A 188 -7.49 6.68 2.11
CA VAL A 188 -6.07 6.30 2.12
C VAL A 188 -5.19 7.51 1.86
N LEU A 189 -5.52 8.34 0.86
CA LEU A 189 -4.79 9.59 0.58
C LEU A 189 -4.79 10.53 1.78
N HIS A 190 -5.94 10.76 2.41
CA HIS A 190 -6.07 11.60 3.60
C HIS A 190 -5.25 11.07 4.77
N ALA A 191 -5.34 9.76 5.02
CA ALA A 191 -4.59 9.10 6.07
C ALA A 191 -3.07 9.20 5.83
N MET A 192 -2.60 8.97 4.60
CA MET A 192 -1.19 9.13 4.24
C MET A 192 -0.74 10.59 4.31
N ALA A 193 -1.57 11.53 3.88
CA ALA A 193 -1.28 12.96 3.92
C ALA A 193 -1.40 13.59 5.31
N GLY A 194 -2.00 12.89 6.28
CA GLY A 194 -2.27 13.45 7.61
C GLY A 194 -3.26 14.63 7.57
N THR A 195 -4.21 14.59 6.63
CA THR A 195 -5.21 15.67 6.45
C THR A 195 -6.61 15.18 6.83
N ASP A 196 -7.46 16.13 7.20
CA ASP A 196 -8.89 15.89 7.40
C ASP A 196 -9.60 15.66 6.06
N GLU A 197 -10.64 14.82 6.05
CA GLU A 197 -11.48 14.51 4.88
C GLU A 197 -12.11 15.75 4.23
N SER A 198 -12.24 16.86 4.96
CA SER A 198 -12.72 18.14 4.40
C SER A 198 -11.71 18.86 3.51
N VAL A 199 -10.44 18.43 3.49
CA VAL A 199 -9.40 19.02 2.63
C VAL A 199 -9.59 18.51 1.21
N PRO A 200 -9.91 19.34 0.21
CA PRO A 200 -10.10 18.84 -1.15
C PRO A 200 -8.76 18.34 -1.71
N LEU A 201 -8.72 17.08 -2.14
CA LEU A 201 -7.60 16.51 -2.88
C LEU A 201 -8.02 16.30 -4.34
N ALA A 202 -7.19 16.75 -5.27
CA ALA A 202 -7.37 16.41 -6.68
C ALA A 202 -7.15 14.91 -6.88
N GLY A 203 -7.91 14.28 -7.78
CA GLY A 203 -7.74 12.86 -8.10
C GLY A 203 -8.44 11.89 -7.14
N GLU A 204 -9.41 12.34 -6.33
CA GLU A 204 -10.23 11.48 -5.44
C GLU A 204 -10.92 10.28 -6.13
N PHE A 205 -11.05 10.32 -7.47
CA PHE A 205 -11.66 9.26 -8.28
C PHE A 205 -10.73 8.71 -9.36
N ALA A 206 -9.42 8.87 -9.20
CA ALA A 206 -8.42 8.56 -10.24
C ALA A 206 -8.43 7.11 -10.71
N LEU A 207 -8.89 6.17 -9.87
CA LEU A 207 -8.96 4.74 -10.21
C LEU A 207 -10.24 4.35 -10.98
N LEU A 208 -11.31 5.12 -10.87
CA LEU A 208 -12.61 4.76 -11.47
C LEU A 208 -12.59 4.62 -13.00
N PRO A 209 -11.83 5.43 -13.78
CA PRO A 209 -11.75 5.26 -15.23
C PRO A 209 -11.25 3.89 -15.70
N GLU A 210 -10.52 3.15 -14.85
CA GLU A 210 -9.92 1.86 -15.20
C GLU A 210 -10.86 0.69 -14.93
N ILE A 211 -11.76 0.83 -13.96
CA ILE A 211 -12.69 -0.23 -13.52
C ILE A 211 -14.14 0.08 -13.90
N MET A 212 -14.38 1.17 -14.63
CA MET A 212 -15.68 1.55 -15.13
C MET A 212 -15.68 1.65 -16.64
N THR A 213 -16.80 1.24 -17.24
CA THR A 213 -17.05 1.51 -18.66
C THR A 213 -16.94 3.02 -18.95
N ARG A 214 -16.42 3.37 -20.13
CA ARG A 214 -16.27 4.78 -20.56
C ARG A 214 -17.56 5.59 -20.41
N ALA A 215 -18.71 5.00 -20.73
CA ALA A 215 -20.01 5.65 -20.59
C ALA A 215 -20.44 5.81 -19.12
N GLY A 216 -20.09 4.84 -18.27
CA GLY A 216 -20.25 4.91 -16.82
C GLY A 216 -19.46 6.07 -16.21
N HIS A 217 -18.17 6.14 -16.52
CA HIS A 217 -17.29 7.19 -16.02
C HIS A 217 -17.78 8.59 -16.43
N GLN A 218 -18.18 8.80 -17.69
CA GLN A 218 -18.75 10.07 -18.14
C GLN A 218 -20.00 10.49 -17.34
N ARG A 219 -20.88 9.53 -17.04
CA ARG A 219 -22.08 9.77 -16.22
C ARG A 219 -21.72 10.05 -14.77
N PHE A 220 -20.72 9.35 -14.23
CA PHE A 220 -20.21 9.56 -12.88
C PHE A 220 -19.66 10.98 -12.73
N THR A 221 -18.76 11.41 -13.60
CA THR A 221 -18.19 12.77 -13.58
C THR A 221 -19.29 13.82 -13.64
N ALA A 222 -20.23 13.70 -14.57
CA ALA A 222 -21.35 14.65 -14.68
C ALA A 222 -22.24 14.66 -13.43
N TYR A 223 -22.44 13.51 -12.79
CA TYR A 223 -23.19 13.41 -11.54
C TYR A 223 -22.48 14.14 -10.40
N MET A 224 -21.17 13.94 -10.26
CA MET A 224 -20.35 14.58 -9.22
C MET A 224 -20.28 16.10 -9.42
N ASP A 225 -20.05 16.56 -10.66
CA ASP A 225 -20.00 17.99 -11.00
C ASP A 225 -21.33 18.71 -10.69
N SER A 226 -22.45 18.01 -10.86
CA SER A 226 -23.79 18.56 -10.57
C SER A 226 -24.12 18.64 -9.08
N ARG A 227 -23.32 18.01 -8.21
CA ARG A 227 -23.55 17.90 -6.76
C ARG A 227 -22.28 18.22 -5.96
N PRO A 228 -21.80 19.48 -6.00
CA PRO A 228 -20.68 19.88 -5.15
C PRO A 228 -21.08 19.78 -3.67
N GLY A 229 -20.12 19.41 -2.82
CA GLY A 229 -20.30 19.40 -1.35
C GLY A 229 -20.88 18.11 -0.77
N LEU A 230 -20.87 17.00 -1.51
CA LEU A 230 -21.12 15.68 -0.92
C LEU A 230 -20.06 15.36 0.13
N THR A 231 -20.50 14.80 1.26
CA THR A 231 -19.58 14.23 2.26
C THR A 231 -18.90 12.98 1.72
N ASP A 232 -17.76 12.58 2.25
CA ASP A 232 -17.04 11.40 1.76
C ASP A 232 -17.87 10.11 1.87
N ALA A 233 -18.66 9.97 2.95
CA ALA A 233 -19.62 8.86 3.07
C ALA A 233 -20.69 8.88 1.96
N GLN A 234 -21.11 10.07 1.49
CA GLN A 234 -22.03 10.18 0.35
C GLN A 234 -21.32 9.90 -0.97
N LYS A 235 -20.09 10.41 -1.16
CA LYS A 235 -19.27 10.12 -2.35
C LYS A 235 -19.06 8.61 -2.50
N ARG A 236 -18.70 7.89 -1.43
CA ARG A 236 -18.55 6.43 -1.44
C ARG A 236 -19.82 5.70 -1.88
N ARG A 237 -20.99 6.07 -1.33
CA ARG A 237 -22.28 5.51 -1.77
C ARG A 237 -22.56 5.75 -3.25
N VAL A 238 -22.15 6.90 -3.78
CA VAL A 238 -22.27 7.20 -5.21
C VAL A 238 -21.33 6.30 -6.00
N VAL A 239 -20.06 6.18 -5.60
CA VAL A 239 -19.09 5.29 -6.25
C VAL A 239 -19.62 3.86 -6.29
N THR A 240 -20.05 3.30 -5.16
CA THR A 240 -20.65 1.95 -5.10
C THR A 240 -21.84 1.82 -6.07
N ALA A 241 -22.81 2.73 -6.02
CA ALA A 241 -23.98 2.66 -6.89
C ALA A 241 -23.65 2.80 -8.39
N PHE A 242 -22.55 3.47 -8.73
CA PHE A 242 -22.08 3.57 -10.10
C PHE A 242 -21.31 2.33 -10.54
N LEU A 243 -20.47 1.74 -9.68
CA LEU A 243 -19.78 0.48 -9.95
C LEU A 243 -20.79 -0.66 -10.11
N ASP A 244 -21.82 -0.76 -9.28
CA ASP A 244 -22.90 -1.76 -9.39
C ASP A 244 -23.57 -1.81 -10.79
N LYS A 245 -23.52 -0.70 -11.53
CA LYS A 245 -24.21 -0.55 -12.82
C LYS A 245 -23.28 -0.42 -14.02
N PHE A 246 -22.08 0.07 -13.80
CA PHE A 246 -21.17 0.49 -14.86
C PHE A 246 -19.73 0.02 -14.67
N ALA A 247 -19.50 -0.92 -13.74
CA ALA A 247 -18.27 -1.68 -13.67
C ALA A 247 -17.91 -2.24 -15.05
N ASP A 248 -16.62 -2.21 -15.36
CA ASP A 248 -16.05 -2.93 -16.48
C ASP A 248 -15.60 -4.30 -15.94
N ASP A 249 -16.49 -5.30 -16.04
CA ASP A 249 -16.26 -6.63 -15.46
C ASP A 249 -14.96 -7.24 -16.02
N ASP A 250 -14.63 -7.02 -17.29
CA ASP A 250 -13.39 -7.50 -17.92
C ASP A 250 -12.12 -6.85 -17.31
N ALA A 251 -12.25 -5.64 -16.74
CA ALA A 251 -11.14 -4.92 -16.09
C ALA A 251 -11.03 -5.25 -14.59
N ILE A 252 -12.09 -5.76 -13.98
CA ILE A 252 -12.15 -6.14 -12.56
C ILE A 252 -11.84 -7.64 -12.38
N GLU A 253 -12.37 -8.48 -13.27
CA GLU A 253 -12.13 -9.92 -13.26
C GLU A 253 -10.74 -10.23 -13.83
N GLU A 254 -9.82 -10.59 -12.95
CA GLU A 254 -8.52 -11.11 -13.34
C GLU A 254 -8.68 -12.59 -13.73
N GLU A 255 -8.50 -12.93 -15.02
CA GLU A 255 -8.43 -14.33 -15.46
C GLU A 255 -7.18 -14.99 -14.86
N LEU A 256 -7.36 -15.68 -13.74
CA LEU A 256 -6.30 -16.43 -13.06
C LEU A 256 -6.19 -17.85 -13.64
N ASP A 257 -5.34 -18.03 -14.65
CA ASP A 257 -4.92 -19.36 -15.08
C ASP A 257 -3.58 -19.72 -14.42
N VAL A 258 -3.66 -20.44 -13.29
CA VAL A 258 -2.50 -21.00 -12.60
C VAL A 258 -2.48 -22.52 -12.81
N PRO A 259 -1.71 -23.04 -13.77
CA PRO A 259 -1.82 -24.44 -14.21
C PRO A 259 -1.61 -25.50 -13.12
N GLU A 260 -0.84 -25.18 -12.07
CA GLU A 260 -0.61 -26.09 -10.95
C GLU A 260 -1.69 -26.09 -9.87
N TRP A 261 -2.68 -25.18 -9.94
CA TRP A 261 -3.76 -25.10 -8.97
C TRP A 261 -4.93 -25.98 -9.35
N ASP A 262 -5.52 -26.66 -8.37
CA ASP A 262 -6.79 -27.33 -8.57
C ASP A 262 -7.94 -26.32 -8.70
N PRO A 263 -9.11 -26.71 -9.26
CA PRO A 263 -10.22 -25.80 -9.49
C PRO A 263 -10.78 -25.10 -8.24
N GLY A 264 -10.43 -25.54 -7.02
CA GLY A 264 -10.91 -24.95 -5.76
C GLY A 264 -9.87 -24.11 -5.02
N MET A 265 -8.62 -24.06 -5.50
CA MET A 265 -7.54 -23.36 -4.80
C MET A 265 -7.79 -21.85 -4.70
N ILE A 266 -8.27 -21.21 -5.78
CA ILE A 266 -8.57 -19.76 -5.78
C ILE A 266 -9.65 -19.44 -4.73
N GLU A 267 -10.74 -20.20 -4.71
CA GLU A 267 -11.82 -20.04 -3.74
C GLU A 267 -11.32 -20.27 -2.31
N THR A 268 -10.48 -21.28 -2.11
CA THR A 268 -9.87 -21.60 -0.81
C THR A 268 -8.98 -20.46 -0.31
N LEU A 269 -8.07 -19.96 -1.14
CA LEU A 269 -7.18 -18.87 -0.77
C LEU A 269 -7.94 -17.57 -0.52
N SER A 270 -8.99 -17.30 -1.29
CA SER A 270 -9.84 -16.13 -1.11
C SER A 270 -10.61 -16.20 0.21
N ALA A 271 -11.21 -17.35 0.55
CA ALA A 271 -11.89 -17.53 1.82
C ALA A 271 -10.93 -17.41 3.02
N LEU A 272 -9.72 -17.97 2.91
CA LEU A 272 -8.68 -17.82 3.92
C LEU A 272 -8.23 -16.36 4.08
N TYR A 273 -8.15 -15.61 2.98
CA TYR A 273 -7.83 -14.19 3.01
C TYR A 273 -8.91 -13.36 3.71
N ASP A 274 -10.19 -13.64 3.46
CA ASP A 274 -11.29 -12.96 4.14
C ASP A 274 -11.27 -13.21 5.66
N GLU A 275 -11.02 -14.46 6.07
CA GLU A 275 -10.85 -14.82 7.49
C GLU A 275 -9.65 -14.09 8.12
N ASP A 276 -8.54 -14.03 7.40
CA ASP A 276 -7.29 -13.39 7.81
C ASP A 276 -7.45 -11.87 7.95
N VAL A 277 -8.15 -11.24 7.01
CA VAL A 277 -8.53 -9.82 7.07
C VAL A 277 -9.40 -9.54 8.29
N ALA A 278 -10.37 -10.40 8.60
CA ALA A 278 -11.20 -10.26 9.81
C ALA A 278 -10.39 -10.45 11.11
N GLU A 279 -9.29 -11.21 11.07
CA GLU A 279 -8.33 -11.29 12.18
C GLU A 279 -7.54 -9.98 12.33
N ILE A 280 -6.98 -9.45 11.23
CA ILE A 280 -6.22 -8.20 11.21
C ILE A 280 -7.06 -7.02 11.73
N ALA A 281 -8.33 -6.93 11.33
CA ALA A 281 -9.25 -5.89 11.79
C ALA A 281 -9.44 -5.86 13.32
N ARG A 282 -9.16 -6.97 14.01
CA ARG A 282 -9.28 -7.12 15.48
C ARG A 282 -7.94 -6.96 16.20
N MET A 283 -6.83 -6.74 15.49
CA MET A 283 -5.50 -6.63 16.10
C MET A 283 -5.29 -5.30 16.82
N ASP A 284 -4.74 -5.38 18.04
CA ASP A 284 -4.37 -4.21 18.81
C ASP A 284 -3.21 -3.43 18.16
N GLY A 285 -3.38 -2.11 18.04
CA GLY A 285 -2.38 -1.22 17.44
C GLY A 285 -2.31 -1.30 15.91
N VAL A 286 -3.31 -1.92 15.27
CA VAL A 286 -3.50 -1.89 13.82
C VAL A 286 -4.78 -1.11 13.50
N ARG A 287 -4.67 -0.15 12.57
CA ARG A 287 -5.82 0.55 11.99
C ARG A 287 -6.14 -0.07 10.64
N MET A 288 -7.35 -0.61 10.49
CA MET A 288 -7.83 -1.07 9.19
C MET A 288 -8.74 -0.02 8.55
N ILE A 289 -8.45 0.37 7.31
CA ILE A 289 -9.34 1.21 6.50
C ILE A 289 -10.25 0.27 5.71
N MET A 290 -11.56 0.48 5.85
CA MET A 290 -12.62 -0.32 5.24
C MET A 290 -13.51 0.57 4.35
N PRO A 291 -14.19 0.00 3.33
CA PRO A 291 -15.23 0.68 2.55
C PRO A 291 -16.32 1.40 3.35
#